data_AF-A0AAI8UPG6-F1
#
_entry.id   AF-A0AAI8UPG6-F1
#
_cell.length_a   1.000
_cell.length_b   1.000
_cell.length_c   1.000
_cell.angle_alpha   90.00
_cell.angle_beta   90.00
_cell.angle_gamma   90.00
#
_symmetry.space_group_name_H-M   'P 1'
#
loop_
_entity.id
_entity.type
_entity.pdbx_description
1 polymer ?
#
loop_
_entity_poly.entity_id
_entity_poly.type
_entity_poly.pdbx_seq_one_letter_code
_entity_poly.pdbx_strand_id
1 'polypeptide(L)'
;MSDALEKLDAKYKVCDKERQSAFDTMKQESVQVSKQEGKLKVEQEWRMSLQNSMEKDREKISQLQQENSQLKAVSMKYVTLQEEHFQLQTQFRDLERTLEEVGAQLSMSKLQIEDLKESASQARSDAQWVDDKQASKCHACAREFTLARRKHHCRNCGEIFCNACSDNTMPMPSSAKPERVCDTCHLMLMNRYSVVS
;
A
#
# COMPACT_ATOMS: atom_id res chain seq x y z
N MET A 1 -16.15 129.28 6.30
CA MET A 1 -15.97 128.28 5.23
C MET A 1 -14.72 127.41 5.41
N SER A 2 -13.62 127.92 5.99
CA SER A 2 -12.37 127.16 6.20
C SER A 2 -12.50 125.93 7.12
N ASP A 3 -13.08 126.08 8.32
CA ASP A 3 -13.19 125.00 9.33
C ASP A 3 -13.98 123.76 8.88
N ALA A 4 -15.02 123.96 8.07
CA ALA A 4 -15.86 122.86 7.60
C ALA A 4 -15.13 122.01 6.54
N LEU A 5 -14.30 122.66 5.71
CA LEU A 5 -13.45 122.01 4.71
C LEU A 5 -12.33 121.21 5.38
N GLU A 6 -11.67 121.75 6.41
CA GLU A 6 -10.64 121.02 7.18
C GLU A 6 -11.20 119.79 7.89
N LYS A 7 -12.39 119.88 8.50
CA LYS A 7 -13.05 118.71 9.12
C LYS A 7 -13.43 117.65 8.10
N LEU A 8 -13.83 118.04 6.90
CA LEU A 8 -14.18 117.10 5.82
C LEU A 8 -12.93 116.40 5.27
N ASP A 9 -11.83 117.14 5.07
CA ASP A 9 -10.52 116.60 4.66
C ASP A 9 -9.95 115.64 5.72
N ALA A 10 -10.05 115.99 7.01
CA ALA A 10 -9.67 115.10 8.09
C ALA A 10 -10.48 113.80 8.10
N LYS A 11 -11.82 113.87 7.92
CA LYS A 11 -12.68 112.69 7.81
C LYS A 11 -12.36 111.86 6.56
N TYR A 12 -12.10 112.50 5.43
CA TYR A 12 -11.70 111.81 4.20
C TYR A 12 -10.39 111.04 4.40
N LYS A 13 -9.37 111.66 5.03
CA LYS A 13 -8.10 111.01 5.36
C LYS A 13 -8.24 109.83 6.30
N VAL A 14 -9.16 109.90 7.28
CA VAL A 14 -9.46 108.76 8.17
C VAL A 14 -10.13 107.62 7.39
N CYS A 15 -11.16 107.93 6.60
CA CYS A 15 -11.86 106.95 5.77
C CYS A 15 -10.92 106.28 4.75
N ASP A 16 -10.01 107.05 4.13
CA ASP A 16 -9.04 106.52 3.18
C ASP A 16 -8.02 105.59 3.85
N LYS A 17 -7.56 105.92 5.07
CA LYS A 17 -6.71 105.04 5.88
C LYS A 17 -7.43 103.75 6.29
N GLU A 18 -8.69 103.83 6.71
CA GLU A 18 -9.51 102.67 7.05
C GLU A 18 -9.73 101.78 5.83
N ARG A 19 -10.02 102.37 4.66
CA ARG A 19 -10.15 101.66 3.38
C ARG A 19 -8.85 100.95 3.00
N GLN A 20 -7.71 101.63 3.11
CA GLN A 20 -6.40 101.03 2.81
C GLN A 20 -6.08 99.89 3.78
N SER A 21 -6.32 100.07 5.08
CA SER A 21 -6.15 99.03 6.09
C SER A 21 -7.03 97.82 5.80
N ALA A 22 -8.30 98.01 5.44
CA ALA A 22 -9.20 96.92 5.09
C ALA A 22 -8.74 96.16 3.83
N PHE A 23 -8.21 96.87 2.83
CA PHE A 23 -7.64 96.26 1.63
C PHE A 23 -6.40 95.42 1.95
N ASP A 24 -5.51 95.93 2.80
CA ASP A 24 -4.31 95.21 3.23
C ASP A 24 -4.66 93.96 4.06
N THR A 25 -5.66 94.06 4.95
CA THR A 25 -6.20 92.91 5.68
C THR A 25 -6.80 91.87 4.73
N MET A 26 -7.65 92.28 3.79
CA MET A 26 -8.27 91.38 2.81
C MET A 26 -7.21 90.67 1.94
N LYS A 27 -6.15 91.39 1.56
CA LYS A 27 -5.01 90.82 0.83
C LYS A 27 -4.26 89.78 1.69
N GLN A 28 -4.03 90.07 2.97
CA GLN A 28 -3.37 89.16 3.89
C GLN A 28 -4.20 87.89 4.16
N GLU A 29 -5.52 88.05 4.33
CA GLU A 29 -6.48 86.94 4.47
C GLU A 29 -6.52 86.09 3.20
N SER A 30 -6.55 86.69 2.00
CA SER A 30 -6.52 85.96 0.74
C SER A 30 -5.27 85.07 0.61
N VAL A 31 -4.10 85.59 0.98
CA VAL A 31 -2.85 84.81 1.00
C VAL A 31 -2.91 83.69 2.03
N GLN A 32 -3.51 83.94 3.21
CA GLN A 32 -3.67 82.93 4.25
C GLN A 32 -4.61 81.80 3.82
N VAL A 33 -5.74 82.13 3.17
CA VAL A 33 -6.69 81.15 2.62
C VAL A 33 -6.00 80.28 1.58
N SER A 34 -5.29 80.88 0.61
CA SER A 34 -4.56 80.12 -0.41
C SER A 34 -3.53 79.15 0.19
N LYS A 35 -2.83 79.57 1.25
CA LYS A 35 -1.89 78.70 1.99
C LYS A 35 -2.61 77.55 2.70
N GLN A 36 -3.78 77.79 3.28
CA GLN A 36 -4.57 76.73 3.94
C GLN A 36 -5.17 75.75 2.92
N GLU A 37 -5.65 76.23 1.78
CA GLU A 37 -6.14 75.39 0.67
C GLU A 37 -5.03 74.45 0.16
N GLY A 38 -3.81 74.95 0.00
CA GLY A 38 -2.66 74.13 -0.38
C GLY A 38 -2.37 73.02 0.63
N LYS A 39 -2.40 73.32 1.93
CA LYS A 39 -2.23 72.31 2.99
C LYS A 39 -3.35 71.28 2.98
N LEU A 40 -4.59 71.71 2.83
CA LEU A 40 -5.75 70.82 2.78
C LEU A 40 -5.65 69.85 1.60
N LYS A 41 -5.19 70.33 0.44
CA LYS A 41 -5.02 69.50 -0.76
C LYS A 41 -3.98 68.39 -0.54
N VAL A 42 -2.81 68.72 0.01
CA VAL A 42 -1.77 67.73 0.31
C VAL A 42 -2.29 66.67 1.30
N GLU A 43 -3.02 67.12 2.32
CA GLU A 43 -3.61 66.23 3.31
C GLU A 43 -4.67 65.29 2.69
N GLN A 44 -5.48 65.79 1.76
CA GLN A 44 -6.45 64.97 1.01
C GLN A 44 -5.76 63.93 0.14
N GLU A 45 -4.69 64.31 -0.58
CA GLU A 45 -3.89 63.39 -1.39
C GLU A 45 -3.24 62.30 -0.52
N TRP A 46 -2.70 62.67 0.64
CA TRP A 46 -2.13 61.71 1.58
C TRP A 46 -3.17 60.74 2.14
N ARG A 47 -4.36 61.24 2.54
CA ARG A 47 -5.46 60.38 3.00
C ARG A 47 -5.93 59.40 1.93
N MET A 48 -6.07 59.85 0.69
CA MET A 48 -6.44 58.98 -0.43
C MET A 48 -5.39 57.89 -0.66
N SER A 49 -4.11 58.26 -0.63
CA SER A 49 -3.00 57.31 -0.76
C SER A 49 -3.00 56.28 0.37
N LEU A 50 -3.17 56.72 1.62
CA LEU A 50 -3.25 55.84 2.78
C LEU A 50 -4.44 54.88 2.68
N GLN A 51 -5.61 55.38 2.28
CA GLN A 51 -6.82 54.57 2.11
C GLN A 51 -6.63 53.51 1.02
N ASN A 52 -5.99 53.86 -0.11
CA ASN A 52 -5.63 52.90 -1.15
C ASN A 52 -4.64 51.84 -0.66
N SER A 53 -3.68 52.21 0.20
CA SER A 53 -2.76 51.25 0.81
C SER A 53 -3.49 50.29 1.74
N MET A 54 -4.36 50.81 2.61
CA MET A 54 -5.15 49.98 3.53
C MET A 54 -6.06 48.99 2.79
N GLU A 55 -6.63 49.37 1.65
CA GLU A 55 -7.45 48.46 0.84
C GLU A 55 -6.61 47.33 0.25
N LYS A 56 -5.42 47.65 -0.29
CA LYS A 56 -4.47 46.62 -0.76
C LYS A 56 -4.03 45.67 0.35
N ASP A 57 -3.74 46.21 1.53
CA ASP A 57 -3.36 45.40 2.68
C ASP A 57 -4.51 44.49 3.12
N ARG A 58 -5.76 44.99 3.08
CA ARG A 58 -6.96 44.21 3.38
C ARG A 58 -7.17 43.06 2.39
N GLU A 59 -7.03 43.33 1.10
CA GLU A 59 -7.07 42.30 0.05
C GLU A 59 -5.98 41.26 0.29
N LYS A 60 -4.76 41.69 0.63
CA LYS A 60 -3.64 40.78 0.88
C LYS A 60 -3.86 39.91 2.12
N ILE A 61 -4.40 40.48 3.20
CA ILE A 61 -4.78 39.74 4.41
C ILE A 61 -5.84 38.68 4.06
N SER A 62 -6.86 39.03 3.27
CA SER A 62 -7.89 38.08 2.85
C SER A 62 -7.30 36.92 2.04
N GLN A 63 -6.38 37.22 1.10
CA GLN A 63 -5.68 36.20 0.33
C GLN A 63 -4.85 35.27 1.22
N LEU A 64 -4.04 35.82 2.12
CA LEU A 64 -3.20 35.04 3.04
C LEU A 64 -4.03 34.19 4.02
N GLN A 65 -5.20 34.67 4.43
CA GLN A 65 -6.15 33.91 5.25
C GLN A 65 -6.72 32.71 4.48
N GLN A 66 -7.07 32.90 3.20
CA GLN A 66 -7.50 31.82 2.33
C GLN A 66 -6.38 30.78 2.13
N GLU A 67 -5.17 31.21 1.81
CA GLU A 67 -4.00 30.33 1.66
C GLU A 67 -3.73 29.54 2.96
N ASN A 68 -3.79 30.19 4.12
CA ASN A 68 -3.67 29.52 5.42
C ASN A 68 -4.76 28.45 5.63
N SER A 69 -6.01 28.75 5.26
CA SER A 69 -7.10 27.78 5.38
C SER A 69 -6.88 26.55 4.48
N GLN A 70 -6.37 26.77 3.27
CA GLN A 70 -6.02 25.70 2.33
C GLN A 70 -4.86 24.85 2.86
N LEU A 71 -3.79 25.47 3.36
CA LEU A 71 -2.66 24.78 3.95
C LEU A 71 -3.06 23.93 5.15
N LYS A 72 -3.94 24.45 6.03
CA LYS A 72 -4.49 23.68 7.15
C LYS A 72 -5.28 22.46 6.68
N ALA A 73 -6.09 22.61 5.63
CA ALA A 73 -6.84 21.49 5.08
C ALA A 73 -5.93 20.40 4.48
N VAL A 74 -4.86 20.79 3.78
CA VAL A 74 -3.86 19.85 3.25
C VAL A 74 -3.11 19.15 4.38
N SER A 75 -2.68 19.90 5.40
CA SER A 75 -2.01 19.33 6.58
C SER A 75 -2.88 18.28 7.28
N MET A 76 -4.18 18.55 7.45
CA MET A 76 -5.12 17.59 8.03
C MET A 76 -5.19 16.29 7.22
N LYS A 77 -5.30 16.40 5.88
CA LYS A 77 -5.32 15.23 4.99
C LYS A 77 -4.02 14.44 5.05
N TYR A 78 -2.88 15.13 5.15
CA TYR A 78 -1.58 14.48 5.27
C TYR A 78 -1.49 13.62 6.54
N VAL A 79 -1.95 14.15 7.68
CA VAL A 79 -1.98 13.39 8.94
C VAL A 79 -2.86 12.14 8.82
N THR A 80 -4.07 12.26 8.27
CA THR A 80 -4.95 11.11 8.04
C THR A 80 -4.31 10.07 7.12
N LEU A 81 -3.70 10.52 6.02
CA LEU A 81 -3.02 9.61 5.09
C LEU A 81 -1.82 8.90 5.73
N GLN A 82 -1.12 9.59 6.64
CA GLN A 82 0.00 9.01 7.39
C GLN A 82 -0.48 7.91 8.35
N GLU A 83 -1.63 8.09 9.00
CA GLU A 83 -2.27 7.08 9.84
C GLU A 83 -2.69 5.85 9.02
N GLU A 84 -3.34 6.06 7.86
CA GLU A 84 -3.72 5.00 6.93
C GLU A 84 -2.49 4.21 6.44
N HIS A 85 -1.42 4.92 6.07
CA HIS A 85 -0.17 4.29 5.67
C HIS A 85 0.41 3.41 6.78
N PHE A 86 0.44 3.90 8.03
CA PHE A 86 0.91 3.12 9.16
C PHE A 86 0.06 1.86 9.37
N GLN A 87 -1.27 1.98 9.31
CA GLN A 87 -2.18 0.85 9.45
C GLN A 87 -1.96 -0.20 8.36
N LEU A 88 -1.87 0.22 7.10
CA LEU A 88 -1.60 -0.67 5.97
C LEU A 88 -0.24 -1.36 6.14
N GLN A 89 0.80 -0.63 6.54
CA GLN A 89 2.13 -1.20 6.75
C GLN A 89 2.12 -2.27 7.85
N THR A 90 1.38 -2.07 8.93
CA THR A 90 1.19 -3.10 9.96
C THR A 90 0.46 -4.32 9.40
N GLN A 91 -0.63 -4.11 8.64
CA GLN A 91 -1.38 -5.21 8.02
C GLN A 91 -0.52 -6.03 7.06
N PHE A 92 0.29 -5.38 6.21
CA PHE A 92 1.21 -6.08 5.31
C PHE A 92 2.19 -6.95 6.09
N ARG A 93 2.79 -6.42 7.17
CA ARG A 93 3.73 -7.17 8.00
C ARG A 93 3.08 -8.39 8.66
N ASP A 94 1.85 -8.24 9.15
CA ASP A 94 1.13 -9.35 9.77
C ASP A 94 0.76 -10.44 8.75
N LEU A 95 0.38 -10.05 7.53
CA LEU A 95 0.13 -10.97 6.43
C LEU A 95 1.40 -11.70 5.99
N GLU A 96 2.53 -11.01 5.90
CA GLU A 96 3.84 -11.63 5.60
C GLU A 96 4.21 -12.68 6.64
N ARG A 97 4.10 -12.35 7.94
CA ARG A 97 4.35 -13.33 9.02
C ARG A 97 3.42 -14.54 8.92
N THR A 98 2.13 -14.30 8.66
CA THR A 98 1.15 -15.40 8.51
C THR A 98 1.52 -16.31 7.34
N LEU A 99 1.97 -15.73 6.22
CA LEU A 99 2.40 -16.48 5.05
C LEU A 99 3.65 -17.33 5.35
N GLU A 100 4.62 -16.79 6.09
CA GLU A 100 5.81 -17.53 6.54
C GLU A 100 5.43 -18.70 7.45
N GLU A 101 4.54 -18.48 8.42
CA GLU A 101 4.06 -19.53 9.34
C GLU A 101 3.36 -20.67 8.60
N VAL A 102 2.46 -20.33 7.68
CA VAL A 102 1.76 -21.33 6.84
C VAL A 102 2.74 -22.05 5.92
N GLY A 103 3.69 -21.35 5.33
CA GLY A 103 4.75 -21.94 4.50
C GLY A 103 5.59 -22.95 5.28
N ALA A 104 5.98 -22.61 6.52
CA ALA A 104 6.71 -23.50 7.41
C ALA A 104 5.87 -24.74 7.79
N GLN A 105 4.60 -24.55 8.15
CA GLN A 105 3.69 -25.65 8.48
C GLN A 105 3.51 -26.61 7.29
N LEU A 106 3.32 -26.07 6.08
CA LEU A 106 3.15 -26.88 4.88
C LEU A 106 4.42 -27.70 4.57
N SER A 107 5.61 -27.10 4.73
CA SER A 107 6.89 -27.79 4.58
C SER A 107 7.02 -28.95 5.57
N MET A 108 6.71 -28.70 6.85
CA MET A 108 6.72 -29.73 7.89
C MET A 108 5.74 -30.87 7.60
N SER A 109 4.50 -30.53 7.24
CA SER A 109 3.50 -31.55 6.87
C SER A 109 3.92 -32.35 5.64
N LYS A 110 4.58 -31.74 4.65
CA LYS A 110 5.10 -32.46 3.49
C LYS A 110 6.15 -33.50 3.89
N LEU A 111 7.11 -33.12 4.74
CA LEU A 111 8.14 -34.04 5.24
C LEU A 111 7.53 -35.20 6.04
N GLN A 112 6.54 -34.92 6.89
CA GLN A 112 5.82 -35.96 7.63
C GLN A 112 5.11 -36.95 6.71
N ILE A 113 4.49 -36.48 5.62
CA ILE A 113 3.84 -37.35 4.63
C ILE A 113 4.88 -38.22 3.91
N GLU A 114 6.05 -37.67 3.58
CA GLU A 114 7.15 -38.42 2.96
C GLU A 114 7.68 -39.52 3.89
N ASP A 115 7.92 -39.20 5.16
CA ASP A 115 8.37 -40.16 6.19
C ASP A 115 7.35 -41.28 6.44
N LEU A 116 6.05 -40.93 6.51
CA LEU A 116 4.97 -41.91 6.62
C LEU A 116 4.90 -42.83 5.39
N LYS A 117 5.15 -42.30 4.19
CA LYS A 117 5.19 -43.11 2.95
C LYS A 117 6.38 -44.05 2.95
N GLU A 118 7.55 -43.58 3.36
CA GLU A 118 8.77 -44.39 3.48
C GLU A 118 8.57 -45.51 4.50
N SER A 119 8.10 -45.17 5.70
CA SER A 119 7.75 -46.14 6.75
C SER A 119 6.71 -47.18 6.28
N ALA A 120 5.68 -46.75 5.55
CA ALA A 120 4.70 -47.67 4.98
C ALA A 120 5.28 -48.57 3.88
N SER A 121 6.28 -48.08 3.13
CA SER A 121 6.97 -48.89 2.12
C SER A 121 7.91 -49.93 2.76
N GLN A 122 8.61 -49.56 3.83
CA GLN A 122 9.49 -50.44 4.61
C GLN A 122 8.68 -51.54 5.32
N ALA A 123 7.56 -51.18 5.95
CA ALA A 123 6.67 -52.15 6.58
C ALA A 123 6.08 -53.15 5.56
N ARG A 124 5.85 -52.72 4.32
CA ARG A 124 5.44 -53.62 3.22
C ARG A 124 6.57 -54.53 2.78
N SER A 125 7.82 -54.06 2.69
CA SER A 125 8.95 -54.91 2.29
C SER A 125 9.25 -56.01 3.32
N ASP A 126 9.18 -55.68 4.61
CA ASP A 126 9.48 -56.64 5.70
C ASP A 126 8.38 -57.69 5.88
N ALA A 127 7.12 -57.32 5.63
CA ALA A 127 5.98 -58.24 5.70
C ALA A 127 5.84 -59.18 4.48
N GLN A 128 6.58 -58.93 3.39
CA GLN A 128 6.30 -59.57 2.11
C GLN A 128 6.87 -60.98 1.95
N TRP A 129 7.96 -61.35 2.63
CA TRP A 129 8.60 -62.64 2.33
C TRP A 129 8.00 -63.80 3.14
N VAL A 130 6.94 -64.40 2.61
CA VAL A 130 6.33 -65.58 3.24
C VAL A 130 7.32 -66.76 3.20
N ASP A 131 7.60 -67.35 4.36
CA ASP A 131 8.42 -68.55 4.47
C ASP A 131 7.76 -69.71 3.70
N ASP A 132 8.54 -70.39 2.85
CA ASP A 132 8.12 -71.56 2.10
C ASP A 132 7.43 -72.62 2.95
N LYS A 133 7.78 -72.76 4.22
CA LYS A 133 7.18 -73.74 5.14
C LYS A 133 5.72 -73.42 5.51
N GLN A 134 5.31 -72.16 5.40
CA GLN A 134 3.97 -71.71 5.83
C GLN A 134 2.92 -71.83 4.71
N ALA A 135 3.33 -71.79 3.44
CA ALA A 135 2.40 -71.88 2.31
C ALA A 135 2.10 -73.33 1.91
N SER A 136 0.90 -73.84 2.23
CA SER A 136 0.43 -75.17 1.80
C SER A 136 -0.24 -75.16 0.42
N LYS A 137 -0.71 -73.99 -0.03
CA LYS A 137 -1.50 -73.78 -1.25
C LYS A 137 -0.99 -72.56 -2.01
N CYS A 138 -1.17 -72.56 -3.34
CA CYS A 138 -0.88 -71.40 -4.16
C CYS A 138 -1.77 -70.22 -3.78
N HIS A 139 -1.18 -69.03 -3.57
CA HIS A 139 -1.90 -67.84 -3.14
C HIS A 139 -2.98 -67.38 -4.16
N ALA A 140 -2.78 -67.59 -5.46
CA ALA A 140 -3.76 -67.23 -6.49
C ALA A 140 -4.85 -68.31 -6.70
N CYS A 141 -4.45 -69.55 -7.01
CA CYS A 141 -5.41 -70.59 -7.41
C CYS A 141 -5.89 -71.48 -6.25
N ALA A 142 -5.39 -71.28 -5.02
CA ALA A 142 -5.71 -72.02 -3.80
C ALA A 142 -5.46 -73.54 -3.86
N ARG A 143 -4.86 -74.06 -4.94
CA ARG A 143 -4.54 -75.49 -5.06
C ARG A 143 -3.28 -75.85 -4.28
N GLU A 144 -3.25 -77.05 -3.70
CA GLU A 144 -2.15 -77.54 -2.87
C GLU A 144 -0.85 -77.71 -3.66
N PHE A 145 0.26 -77.44 -2.98
CA PHE A 145 1.59 -77.76 -3.47
C PHE A 145 1.90 -79.24 -3.28
N THR A 146 2.58 -79.83 -4.25
CA THR A 146 2.98 -81.25 -4.26
C THR A 146 4.40 -81.38 -4.79
N LEU A 147 5.00 -82.56 -4.76
CA LEU A 147 6.36 -82.77 -5.33
C LEU A 147 6.46 -82.34 -6.81
N ALA A 148 5.38 -82.51 -7.58
CA ALA A 148 5.30 -82.08 -8.97
C ALA A 148 4.91 -80.60 -9.14
N ARG A 149 4.27 -79.99 -8.13
CA ARG A 149 3.88 -78.57 -8.14
C ARG A 149 4.71 -77.80 -7.13
N ARG A 150 5.83 -77.26 -7.61
CA ARG A 150 6.77 -76.48 -6.81
C ARG A 150 6.26 -75.08 -6.48
N LYS A 151 6.83 -74.51 -5.42
CA LYS A 151 6.56 -73.17 -4.89
C LYS A 151 7.44 -72.14 -5.60
N HIS A 152 6.88 -70.96 -5.86
CA HIS A 152 7.57 -69.83 -6.48
C HIS A 152 7.14 -68.51 -5.83
N HIS A 153 8.10 -67.72 -5.37
CA HIS A 153 7.80 -66.38 -4.87
C HIS A 153 7.60 -65.38 -6.00
N CYS A 154 6.57 -64.55 -5.86
CA CYS A 154 6.47 -63.31 -6.63
C CYS A 154 7.47 -62.29 -6.05
N ARG A 155 8.40 -61.78 -6.86
CA ARG A 155 9.36 -60.78 -6.39
C ARG A 155 8.76 -59.41 -6.07
N ASN A 156 7.55 -59.14 -6.56
CA ASN A 156 6.85 -57.88 -6.31
C ASN A 156 5.95 -57.91 -5.06
N CYS A 157 5.21 -58.99 -4.80
CA CYS A 157 4.32 -59.08 -3.63
C CYS A 157 4.75 -60.12 -2.58
N GLY A 158 5.85 -60.84 -2.82
CA GLY A 158 6.48 -61.78 -1.88
C GLY A 158 5.68 -63.05 -1.52
N GLU A 159 4.41 -63.13 -1.91
CA GLU A 159 3.56 -64.33 -1.77
C GLU A 159 4.03 -65.52 -2.64
N ILE A 160 3.55 -66.72 -2.29
CA ILE A 160 3.96 -67.99 -2.92
C ILE A 160 2.89 -68.51 -3.90
N PHE A 161 3.33 -68.80 -5.13
CA PHE A 161 2.51 -69.24 -6.26
C PHE A 161 3.02 -70.54 -6.88
N CYS A 162 2.18 -71.18 -7.70
CA CYS A 162 2.61 -72.26 -8.59
C CYS A 162 3.07 -71.68 -9.93
N ASN A 163 3.81 -72.46 -10.74
CA ASN A 163 4.36 -71.95 -12.00
C ASN A 163 3.30 -71.28 -12.89
N ALA A 164 2.13 -71.90 -13.01
CA ALA A 164 1.03 -71.41 -13.84
C ALA A 164 0.44 -70.05 -13.41
N CYS A 165 0.60 -69.66 -12.15
CA CYS A 165 0.09 -68.38 -11.62
C CYS A 165 1.19 -67.31 -11.48
N SER A 166 2.42 -67.63 -11.88
CA SER A 166 3.57 -66.75 -11.76
C SER A 166 4.59 -66.96 -12.87
N ASP A 167 4.16 -67.28 -14.09
CA ASP A 167 5.06 -67.57 -15.21
C ASP A 167 5.60 -66.30 -15.89
N ASN A 168 5.13 -65.14 -15.44
CA ASN A 168 5.52 -63.84 -15.96
C ASN A 168 6.80 -63.33 -15.29
N THR A 169 7.56 -62.50 -16.02
CA THR A 169 8.72 -61.77 -15.47
C THR A 169 8.61 -60.28 -15.75
N MET A 170 9.10 -59.45 -14.83
CA MET A 170 9.11 -57.99 -14.96
C MET A 170 10.47 -57.42 -14.50
N PRO A 171 10.93 -56.30 -15.07
CA PRO A 171 12.04 -55.54 -14.50
C PRO A 171 11.70 -55.11 -13.07
N MET A 172 12.58 -55.39 -12.12
CA MET A 172 12.41 -55.01 -10.71
C MET A 172 13.49 -54.01 -10.31
N PRO A 173 13.20 -53.02 -9.44
CA PRO A 173 14.23 -52.10 -8.95
C PRO A 173 15.42 -52.80 -8.27
N SER A 174 15.19 -53.99 -7.73
CA SER A 174 16.17 -54.86 -7.06
C SER A 174 17.18 -55.55 -7.98
N SER A 175 16.91 -55.67 -9.29
CA SER A 175 17.72 -56.48 -10.21
C SER A 175 17.65 -55.96 -11.64
N ALA A 176 18.80 -55.88 -12.31
CA ALA A 176 18.88 -55.53 -13.73
C ALA A 176 18.28 -56.62 -14.66
N LYS A 177 18.11 -57.85 -14.16
CA LYS A 177 17.47 -58.95 -14.91
C LYS A 177 15.99 -59.04 -14.52
N PRO A 178 15.06 -59.27 -15.47
CA PRO A 178 13.65 -59.48 -15.17
C PRO A 178 13.46 -60.60 -14.14
N GLU A 179 12.69 -60.32 -13.08
CA GLU A 179 12.41 -61.27 -12.01
C GLU A 179 10.97 -61.78 -12.09
N ARG A 180 10.73 -62.97 -11.54
CA ARG A 180 9.43 -63.65 -11.58
C ARG A 180 8.38 -62.88 -10.79
N VAL A 181 7.20 -62.69 -11.37
CA VAL A 181 6.04 -62.07 -10.70
C VAL A 181 4.76 -62.88 -10.93
N CYS A 182 3.80 -62.79 -10.00
CA CYS A 182 2.48 -63.37 -10.20
C CYS A 182 1.66 -62.57 -11.22
N ASP A 183 0.61 -63.18 -11.76
CA ASP A 183 -0.21 -62.58 -12.82
C ASP A 183 -0.81 -61.23 -12.41
N THR A 184 -1.28 -61.11 -11.16
CA THR A 184 -1.81 -59.84 -10.62
C THR A 184 -0.74 -58.75 -10.58
N CYS A 185 0.47 -59.08 -10.14
CA CYS A 185 1.57 -58.11 -10.09
C CYS A 185 2.04 -57.74 -11.49
N HIS A 186 2.05 -58.70 -12.42
CA HIS A 186 2.40 -58.45 -13.81
C HIS A 186 1.46 -57.41 -14.45
N LEU A 187 0.14 -57.59 -14.31
CA LEU A 187 -0.85 -56.64 -14.81
C LEU A 187 -0.71 -55.25 -14.16
N MET A 188 -0.55 -55.19 -12.84
CA MET A 188 -0.38 -53.93 -12.12
C MET A 188 0.86 -53.17 -12.57
N LEU A 189 1.99 -53.86 -12.73
CA LEU A 189 3.26 -53.26 -13.12
C LEU A 189 3.22 -52.82 -14.59
N MET A 190 2.71 -53.65 -15.51
CA MET A 190 2.55 -53.27 -16.92
C MET A 190 1.77 -51.96 -17.08
N ASN A 191 0.67 -51.79 -16.33
CA ASN A 191 -0.13 -50.57 -16.39
C ASN A 191 0.60 -49.32 -15.86
N ARG A 192 1.57 -49.48 -14.95
CA ARG A 192 2.42 -48.37 -14.49
C ARG A 192 3.48 -47.99 -15.54
N TYR A 193 4.01 -48.97 -16.27
CA TYR A 193 4.99 -48.70 -17.33
C TYR A 193 4.35 -48.06 -18.58
N SER A 194 3.10 -48.38 -18.91
CA SER A 194 2.41 -47.81 -20.08
C SER A 194 1.99 -46.34 -19.95
N VAL A 195 2.03 -45.76 -18.75
CA VAL A 195 1.66 -44.36 -18.48
C VAL A 195 2.89 -43.43 -18.50
N VAL A 196 4.10 -43.99 -18.59
CA VAL A 196 5.39 -43.25 -18.61
C VAL A 196 6.03 -43.29 -20.02
N SER A 197 5.21 -43.43 -21.07
CA SER A 197 5.64 -43.36 -22.49
C SER A 197 4.86 -42.29 -23.23
#